data_AF-A0AAD3ZXD7-F1
#
_entry.id   AF-A0AAD3ZXD7-F1
#
_cell.length_a   1.000
_cell.length_b   1.000
_cell.length_c   1.000
_cell.angle_alpha   90.00
_cell.angle_beta   90.00
_cell.angle_gamma   90.00
#
_symmetry.space_group_name_H-M   'P 1'
#
loop_
_entity.id
_entity.type
_entity.pdbx_description
1 polymer ?
#
loop_
_entity_poly.entity_id
_entity_poly.type
_entity_poly.pdbx_seq_one_letter_code
_entity_poly.pdbx_strand_id
1 'polypeptide(L)'
;MTFNMGGFFTDDSWTPSTIIQQDPTLPVSASLKKVESAKTSNKTDTKGESLSSLIQDALSPYKKANIEEINQRTSFTVTAGYDDQGNPNFKDANGELIPGIYTDIPNDVYHSLPAISSSMIKKFLISPAHYYRAYVDPVNRHRTSKALERTFDAGTYAHELILEPQGFYDHYYRELSQAENPELLSTLEELKSLCKDNNLKVSGTKQVLIDRLLEADPTFGNRIFDVVKKQNDEKNAGKKGIDPVVWDDAHRSCHAVRKNEWADKLLSDGIAELSVIARCPETGRMLKVRFDWLSYNGVPVDVKTSRTVNPQKFIYQFADLKYDVQAYMYSFVGRLAGIPIPRCTFPFVSVEYNEADICEVFEMSDEDFRIAGTNYHRAINELVDCIENDDWYGYTRGTASTIITLPKRGRV
;
A
#
# COMPACT_ATOMS: atom_id res chain seq x y z
N MET A 1 9.58 50.58 4.65
CA MET A 1 8.32 49.89 5.02
C MET A 1 8.70 48.47 5.39
N THR A 2 8.91 48.25 6.68
CA THR A 2 9.22 46.97 7.31
C THR A 2 7.92 46.16 7.42
N PHE A 3 7.87 45.00 6.78
CA PHE A 3 6.78 44.05 6.95
C PHE A 3 7.01 43.24 8.23
N ASN A 4 6.02 43.31 9.11
CA ASN A 4 6.00 42.71 10.43
C ASN A 4 5.53 41.25 10.31
N MET A 5 6.46 40.29 10.31
CA MET A 5 6.17 38.86 10.47
C MET A 5 6.16 38.55 11.97
N GLY A 6 5.01 38.76 12.61
CA GLY A 6 4.81 38.48 14.03
C GLY A 6 3.87 37.30 14.24
N GLY A 7 4.35 36.27 14.95
CA GLY A 7 3.49 35.35 15.70
C GLY A 7 3.48 33.88 15.26
N PHE A 8 4.63 33.22 15.17
CA PHE A 8 4.67 31.76 15.39
C PHE A 8 5.17 31.50 16.80
N PHE A 9 4.32 30.85 17.58
CA PHE A 9 4.54 30.41 18.96
C PHE A 9 5.93 29.80 19.16
N THR A 10 6.78 30.52 19.89
CA THR A 10 7.97 29.97 20.56
C THR A 10 7.51 29.37 21.88
N ASP A 11 7.24 28.08 21.89
CA ASP A 11 7.19 27.30 23.13
C ASP A 11 8.23 26.18 23.00
N ASP A 12 9.43 26.45 23.54
CA ASP A 12 10.61 25.59 23.52
C ASP A 12 10.56 24.50 24.62
N SER A 13 9.37 24.00 24.96
CA SER A 13 9.18 23.00 26.03
C SER A 13 8.71 21.64 25.55
N TRP A 14 8.98 21.29 24.29
CA TRP A 14 8.52 20.03 23.69
C TRP A 14 9.68 19.09 23.32
N THR A 15 9.96 18.12 24.18
CA THR A 15 10.95 17.06 23.93
C THR A 15 10.27 15.73 23.55
N PRO A 16 10.81 14.97 22.56
CA PRO A 16 10.23 13.71 22.07
C PRO A 16 9.93 12.66 23.17
N SER A 17 10.66 12.72 24.28
CA SER A 17 10.54 11.82 25.43
C SER A 17 9.21 11.92 26.19
N THR A 18 8.36 12.90 25.88
CA THR A 18 7.13 13.17 26.65
C THR A 18 5.87 12.56 25.99
N ILE A 19 5.87 12.29 24.67
CA ILE A 19 4.70 11.68 24.00
C ILE A 19 4.55 10.20 24.37
N ILE A 20 5.65 9.48 24.58
CA ILE A 20 5.59 8.04 24.84
C ILE A 20 5.83 7.82 26.33
N GLN A 21 4.93 8.35 27.16
CA GLN A 21 4.72 7.68 28.45
C GLN A 21 4.21 6.28 28.12
N GLN A 22 5.07 5.30 28.41
CA GLN A 22 4.74 3.89 28.35
C GLN A 22 3.45 3.68 29.15
N ASP A 23 2.34 3.46 28.46
CA ASP A 23 1.22 2.77 29.08
C ASP A 23 1.53 1.27 29.00
N PRO A 24 1.87 0.60 30.11
CA PRO A 24 2.14 -0.83 30.15
C PRO A 24 0.88 -1.69 29.99
N THR A 25 -0.30 -1.08 29.80
CA THR A 25 -1.59 -1.79 29.79
C THR A 25 -2.22 -1.95 28.40
N LEU A 26 -1.64 -1.40 27.34
CA LEU A 26 -2.06 -1.74 25.98
C LEU A 26 -1.57 -3.15 25.62
N PRO A 27 -2.47 -4.08 25.26
CA PRO A 27 -2.08 -5.44 24.97
C PRO A 27 -1.16 -5.43 23.74
N VAL A 28 0.13 -5.71 23.94
CA VAL A 28 0.93 -6.38 22.91
C VAL A 28 0.08 -7.55 22.46
N SER A 29 -0.27 -7.63 21.17
CA SER A 29 -1.25 -8.61 20.70
C SER A 29 -0.85 -10.02 21.20
N ALA A 30 -1.60 -10.52 22.19
CA ALA A 30 -1.35 -11.83 22.80
C ALA A 30 -1.47 -12.97 21.78
N SER A 31 -1.95 -12.64 20.58
CA SER A 31 -2.19 -13.49 19.42
C SER A 31 -0.93 -14.02 18.72
N LEU A 32 0.27 -13.47 18.95
CA LEU A 32 1.48 -13.88 18.21
C LEU A 32 2.42 -14.87 18.91
N LYS A 33 2.27 -15.10 20.23
CA LYS A 33 3.06 -16.11 20.95
C LYS A 33 2.84 -17.53 20.44
N LYS A 34 1.72 -17.78 19.74
CA LYS A 34 1.39 -19.08 19.12
C LYS A 34 2.13 -19.31 17.79
N VAL A 35 2.58 -18.24 17.12
CA VAL A 35 3.26 -18.30 15.81
C VAL A 35 4.76 -18.58 15.95
N GLU A 36 5.34 -18.38 17.14
CA GLU A 36 6.77 -18.60 17.41
C GLU A 36 7.17 -20.08 17.41
N SER A 37 6.25 -21.03 17.65
CA SER A 37 6.57 -22.46 17.56
C SER A 37 6.77 -22.96 16.13
N ALA A 38 6.32 -22.20 15.12
CA ALA A 38 6.21 -22.63 13.73
C ALA A 38 7.46 -22.45 12.85
N LYS A 39 8.57 -21.96 13.41
CA LYS A 39 9.63 -21.29 12.63
C LYS A 39 10.87 -22.09 12.27
N THR A 40 10.97 -23.38 12.52
CA THR A 40 12.21 -24.13 12.16
C THR A 40 12.16 -24.92 10.85
N SER A 41 11.08 -24.84 10.06
CA SER A 41 11.12 -25.34 8.68
C SER A 41 10.20 -24.55 7.76
N ASN A 42 10.64 -24.30 6.51
CA ASN A 42 9.77 -23.96 5.37
C ASN A 42 8.84 -25.14 5.00
N LYS A 43 8.22 -25.74 6.01
CA LYS A 43 7.21 -26.79 6.00
C LYS A 43 6.40 -26.60 7.26
N THR A 44 5.07 -26.65 7.10
CA THR A 44 4.05 -26.84 8.14
C THR A 44 4.63 -27.14 9.52
N ASP A 45 4.37 -26.27 10.50
CA ASP A 45 4.63 -26.59 11.90
C ASP A 45 3.98 -27.94 12.24
N THR A 46 4.51 -28.63 13.23
CA THR A 46 4.18 -29.99 13.72
C THR A 46 2.70 -30.25 14.08
N LYS A 47 1.80 -29.30 13.79
CA LYS A 47 0.34 -29.37 13.91
C LYS A 47 -0.44 -29.14 12.60
N GLY A 48 0.22 -28.87 11.47
CA GLY A 48 -0.42 -28.76 10.15
C GLY A 48 -1.18 -27.45 9.86
N GLU A 49 -1.04 -26.42 10.68
CA GLU A 49 -1.66 -25.10 10.42
C GLU A 49 -0.79 -24.25 9.47
N SER A 50 -1.43 -23.63 8.46
CA SER A 50 -0.76 -22.74 7.49
C SER A 50 -0.48 -21.35 8.08
N LEU A 51 0.53 -20.63 7.56
CA LEU A 51 0.80 -19.24 7.96
C LEU A 51 -0.43 -18.34 7.73
N SER A 52 -1.17 -18.55 6.64
CA SER A 52 -2.42 -17.83 6.36
C SER A 52 -3.49 -18.08 7.42
N SER A 53 -3.69 -19.32 7.87
CA SER A 53 -4.65 -19.60 8.96
C SER A 53 -4.24 -18.95 10.28
N LEU A 54 -2.94 -18.94 10.61
CA LEU A 54 -2.44 -18.29 11.83
C LEU A 54 -2.64 -16.76 11.78
N ILE A 55 -2.39 -16.15 10.62
CA ILE A 55 -2.62 -14.72 10.40
C ILE A 55 -4.11 -14.40 10.45
N GLN A 56 -4.94 -15.20 9.78
CA GLN A 56 -6.40 -15.02 9.80
C GLN A 56 -6.95 -15.08 11.23
N ASP A 57 -6.52 -16.04 12.04
CA ASP A 57 -6.92 -16.15 13.45
C ASP A 57 -6.42 -14.97 14.28
N ALA A 58 -5.17 -14.53 14.06
CA ALA A 58 -4.60 -13.38 14.76
C ALA A 58 -5.30 -12.06 14.39
N LEU A 59 -5.81 -11.95 13.16
CA LEU A 59 -6.50 -10.76 12.65
C LEU A 59 -8.02 -10.80 12.85
N SER A 60 -8.60 -11.95 13.20
CA SER A 60 -10.04 -12.11 13.47
C SER A 60 -10.63 -11.11 14.49
N PRO A 61 -9.92 -10.65 15.53
CA PRO A 61 -10.43 -9.62 16.45
C PRO A 61 -10.55 -8.22 15.84
N TYR A 62 -9.84 -7.93 14.74
CA TYR A 62 -9.88 -6.60 14.11
C TYR A 62 -11.21 -6.44 13.38
N LYS A 63 -12.03 -5.50 13.85
CA LYS A 63 -13.26 -5.07 13.17
C LYS A 63 -13.03 -3.66 12.65
N LYS A 64 -13.64 -3.35 11.50
CA LYS A 64 -13.69 -1.98 11.01
C LYS A 64 -14.46 -1.13 12.02
N ALA A 65 -13.77 -0.16 12.63
CA ALA A 65 -14.40 0.76 13.58
C ALA A 65 -15.50 1.56 12.88
N ASN A 66 -16.64 1.72 13.54
CA ASN A 66 -17.71 2.56 13.00
C ASN A 66 -17.41 4.05 13.27
N ILE A 67 -18.04 4.94 12.50
CA ILE A 67 -17.75 6.39 12.54
C ILE A 67 -18.04 7.01 13.90
N GLU A 68 -19.07 6.53 14.61
CA GLU A 68 -19.41 7.04 15.94
C GLU A 68 -18.30 6.73 16.96
N GLU A 69 -17.80 5.49 16.95
CA GLU A 69 -16.66 5.06 17.76
C GLU A 69 -15.40 5.85 17.41
N ILE A 70 -15.12 6.03 16.11
CA ILE A 70 -13.99 6.85 15.65
C ILE A 70 -14.08 8.27 16.25
N ASN A 71 -15.22 8.94 16.10
CA ASN A 71 -15.42 10.31 16.56
C ASN A 71 -15.42 10.45 18.08
N GLN A 72 -15.71 9.40 18.84
CA GLN A 72 -15.56 9.40 20.30
C GLN A 72 -14.10 9.31 20.75
N ARG A 73 -13.21 8.81 19.89
CA ARG A 73 -11.80 8.56 20.19
C ARG A 73 -10.85 9.62 19.60
N THR A 74 -11.32 10.42 18.65
CA THR A 74 -10.53 11.47 17.98
C THR A 74 -10.90 12.86 18.50
N SER A 75 -9.96 13.81 18.42
CA SER A 75 -10.22 15.24 18.66
C SER A 75 -10.72 16.00 17.42
N PHE A 76 -10.98 15.28 16.33
CA PHE A 76 -11.38 15.79 15.03
C PHE A 76 -12.55 14.97 14.50
N THR A 77 -13.37 15.58 13.64
CA THR A 77 -14.57 14.94 13.10
C THR A 77 -14.27 14.21 11.80
N VAL A 78 -14.62 12.93 11.78
CA VAL A 78 -14.58 12.04 10.64
C VAL A 78 -16.01 11.82 10.12
N THR A 79 -16.18 11.88 8.80
CA THR A 79 -17.47 11.72 8.12
C THR A 79 -17.42 10.49 7.19
N ALA A 80 -18.54 9.80 7.00
CA ALA A 80 -18.64 8.78 5.97
C ALA A 80 -18.40 9.41 4.58
N GLY A 81 -17.74 8.73 3.66
CA GLY A 81 -17.62 9.18 2.28
C GLY A 81 -18.98 9.34 1.59
N TYR A 82 -19.97 8.54 1.99
CA TYR A 82 -21.32 8.51 1.43
C TYR A 82 -22.38 8.46 2.54
N ASP A 83 -23.56 9.05 2.28
CA ASP A 83 -24.74 8.88 3.12
C ASP A 83 -25.45 7.53 2.88
N ASP A 84 -26.50 7.25 3.66
CA ASP A 84 -27.30 6.03 3.56
C ASP A 84 -28.03 5.88 2.22
N GLN A 85 -28.14 6.96 1.44
CA GLN A 85 -28.73 6.99 0.11
C GLN A 85 -27.67 6.85 -1.01
N GLY A 86 -26.38 6.75 -0.66
CA GLY A 86 -25.27 6.63 -1.59
C GLY A 86 -24.83 7.96 -2.21
N ASN A 87 -25.23 9.12 -1.67
CA ASN A 87 -24.74 10.42 -2.12
C ASN A 87 -23.39 10.74 -1.45
N PRO A 88 -22.44 11.35 -2.18
CA PRO A 88 -21.11 11.65 -1.63
C PRO A 88 -21.15 12.84 -0.66
N ASN A 89 -20.59 12.68 0.54
CA ASN A 89 -20.45 13.77 1.53
C ASN A 89 -19.23 14.67 1.29
N PHE A 90 -18.34 14.28 0.37
CA PHE A 90 -17.14 15.03 -0.01
C PHE A 90 -17.36 15.97 -1.20
N LYS A 91 -18.60 16.10 -1.67
CA LYS A 91 -19.00 17.03 -2.73
C LYS A 91 -20.24 17.82 -2.33
N ASP A 92 -20.30 19.07 -2.74
CA ASP A 92 -21.50 19.89 -2.59
C ASP A 92 -22.52 19.65 -3.73
N ALA A 93 -23.63 20.38 -3.69
CA ALA A 93 -24.68 20.29 -4.71
C ALA A 93 -24.22 20.67 -6.13
N ASN A 94 -23.11 21.40 -6.27
CA ASN A 94 -22.50 21.78 -7.55
C ASN A 94 -21.41 20.78 -8.00
N GLY A 95 -21.12 19.77 -7.19
CA GLY A 95 -20.05 18.80 -7.43
C GLY A 95 -18.66 19.30 -7.04
N GLU A 96 -18.55 20.45 -6.37
CA GLU A 96 -17.29 20.96 -5.85
C GLU A 96 -16.87 20.19 -4.60
N LEU A 97 -15.55 20.03 -4.40
CA LEU A 97 -15.03 19.30 -3.25
C LEU A 97 -15.28 20.07 -1.95
N ILE A 98 -15.74 19.35 -0.93
CA ILE A 98 -15.87 19.87 0.44
C ILE A 98 -14.59 19.51 1.22
N PRO A 99 -13.90 20.47 1.86
CA PRO A 99 -12.84 20.16 2.80
C PRO A 99 -13.36 19.33 3.99
N GLY A 100 -12.64 18.29 4.36
CA GLY A 100 -13.05 17.39 5.43
C GLY A 100 -12.20 16.14 5.54
N ILE A 101 -12.55 15.30 6.50
CA ILE A 101 -11.93 14.01 6.79
C ILE A 101 -12.98 12.93 6.57
N TYR A 102 -12.69 11.99 5.67
CA TYR A 102 -13.65 11.05 5.12
C TYR A 102 -13.16 9.61 5.20
N THR A 103 -14.01 8.69 5.67
CA THR A 103 -13.83 7.24 5.52
C THR A 103 -14.47 6.75 4.23
N ASP A 104 -14.17 5.51 3.83
CA ASP A 104 -14.98 4.77 2.84
C ASP A 104 -15.14 5.44 1.47
N ILE A 105 -14.19 6.29 1.07
CA ILE A 105 -14.10 6.75 -0.32
C ILE A 105 -13.41 5.63 -1.12
N PRO A 106 -14.07 5.01 -2.13
CA PRO A 106 -13.44 4.02 -2.98
C PRO A 106 -12.16 4.54 -3.63
N ASN A 107 -11.20 3.65 -3.85
CA ASN A 107 -9.86 4.02 -4.31
C ASN A 107 -9.88 4.74 -5.68
N ASP A 108 -10.65 4.22 -6.62
CA ASP A 108 -10.86 4.81 -7.95
C ASP A 108 -11.50 6.21 -7.85
N VAL A 109 -12.52 6.37 -7.00
CA VAL A 109 -13.18 7.66 -6.75
C VAL A 109 -12.19 8.65 -6.16
N TYR A 110 -11.43 8.28 -5.12
CA TYR A 110 -10.43 9.15 -4.52
C TYR A 110 -9.38 9.60 -5.51
N HIS A 111 -8.85 8.68 -6.33
CA HIS A 111 -7.87 9.02 -7.36
C HIS A 111 -8.45 9.98 -8.42
N SER A 112 -9.75 9.90 -8.73
CA SER A 112 -10.43 10.79 -9.66
C SER A 112 -10.71 12.21 -9.15
N LEU A 113 -10.64 12.45 -7.82
CA LEU A 113 -10.99 13.77 -7.26
C LEU A 113 -10.08 14.88 -7.82
N PRO A 114 -10.63 16.04 -8.21
CA PRO A 114 -9.88 17.17 -8.78
C PRO A 114 -9.13 17.96 -7.68
N ALA A 115 -8.20 17.30 -7.00
CA ALA A 115 -7.34 17.87 -5.96
C ALA A 115 -5.91 17.36 -6.12
N ILE A 116 -4.95 18.23 -5.79
CA ILE A 116 -3.52 17.94 -5.89
C ILE A 116 -3.14 16.92 -4.80
N SER A 117 -2.51 15.83 -5.20
CA SER A 117 -2.06 14.75 -4.31
C SER A 117 -0.53 14.72 -4.16
N SER A 118 -0.04 13.92 -3.20
CA SER A 118 1.41 13.71 -3.03
C SER A 118 2.04 13.13 -4.30
N SER A 119 1.40 12.16 -4.96
CA SER A 119 1.89 11.57 -6.22
C SER A 119 2.01 12.59 -7.35
N MET A 120 1.17 13.62 -7.35
CA MET A 120 1.23 14.72 -8.32
C MET A 120 2.45 15.62 -8.04
N ILE A 121 2.65 16.03 -6.79
CA ILE A 121 3.80 16.85 -6.38
C ILE A 121 5.12 16.10 -6.56
N LYS A 122 5.18 14.82 -6.16
CA LYS A 122 6.36 13.97 -6.35
C LYS A 122 6.74 13.86 -7.82
N LYS A 123 5.76 13.74 -8.73
CA LYS A 123 6.01 13.72 -10.17
C LYS A 123 6.51 15.07 -10.69
N PHE A 124 5.93 16.16 -10.23
CA PHE A 124 6.35 17.52 -10.57
C PHE A 124 7.80 17.80 -10.14
N LEU A 125 8.19 17.31 -8.95
CA LEU A 125 9.56 17.41 -8.44
C LEU A 125 10.60 16.64 -9.25
N ILE A 126 10.20 15.72 -10.14
CA ILE A 126 11.11 15.17 -11.15
C ILE A 126 11.35 16.23 -12.23
N SER A 127 10.27 16.80 -12.78
CA SER A 127 10.23 18.02 -13.61
C SER A 127 8.78 18.36 -13.99
N PRO A 128 8.46 19.60 -14.39
CA PRO A 128 7.14 19.93 -14.96
C PRO A 128 6.73 19.06 -16.14
N ALA A 129 7.65 18.74 -17.06
CA ALA A 129 7.36 17.86 -18.21
C ALA A 129 6.93 16.43 -17.79
N HIS A 130 7.45 15.92 -16.67
CA HIS A 130 7.02 14.63 -16.11
C HIS A 130 5.60 14.71 -15.53
N TYR A 131 5.24 15.84 -14.92
CA TYR A 131 3.86 16.09 -14.48
C TYR A 131 2.92 16.17 -15.68
N TYR A 132 3.26 16.96 -16.69
CA TYR A 132 2.47 17.09 -17.92
C TYR A 132 2.19 15.72 -18.53
N ARG A 133 3.24 14.91 -18.73
CA ARG A 133 3.12 13.56 -19.30
C ARG A 133 2.21 12.64 -18.49
N ALA A 134 2.13 12.83 -17.17
CA ALA A 134 1.39 11.94 -16.27
C ALA A 134 -0.06 12.38 -16.03
N TYR A 135 -0.33 13.69 -16.05
CA TYR A 135 -1.61 14.24 -15.57
C TYR A 135 -2.29 15.23 -16.51
N VAL A 136 -1.61 15.68 -17.57
CA VAL A 136 -2.14 16.69 -18.52
C VAL A 136 -2.24 16.12 -19.93
N ASP A 137 -1.25 15.31 -20.35
CA ASP A 137 -1.19 14.73 -21.69
C ASP A 137 -2.37 13.76 -21.92
N PRO A 138 -3.18 13.94 -22.97
CA PRO A 138 -4.31 13.05 -23.28
C PRO A 138 -3.88 11.66 -23.76
N VAL A 139 -2.61 11.46 -24.13
CA VAL A 139 -2.09 10.19 -24.64
C VAL A 139 -1.72 9.27 -23.49
N ASN A 140 -2.61 8.32 -23.22
CA ASN A 140 -2.40 7.34 -22.16
C ASN A 140 -1.32 6.31 -22.56
N ARG A 141 -0.17 6.33 -21.87
CA ARG A 141 0.95 5.39 -22.06
C ARG A 141 1.18 4.56 -20.80
N HIS A 142 0.19 3.79 -20.37
CA HIS A 142 0.43 2.77 -19.36
C HIS A 142 1.32 1.67 -19.94
N ARG A 143 2.60 1.64 -19.55
CA ARG A 143 3.50 0.52 -19.80
C ARG A 143 3.23 -0.54 -18.74
N THR A 144 2.80 -1.74 -19.13
CA THR A 144 2.84 -2.90 -18.25
C THR A 144 3.71 -4.01 -18.83
N SER A 145 4.65 -4.49 -18.01
CA SER A 145 5.25 -5.80 -18.19
C SER A 145 4.71 -6.71 -17.08
N LYS A 146 4.38 -7.97 -17.41
CA LYS A 146 3.75 -8.92 -16.47
C LYS A 146 4.54 -9.18 -15.18
N ALA A 147 5.87 -9.03 -15.21
CA ALA A 147 6.71 -9.16 -14.03
C ALA A 147 6.61 -7.95 -13.09
N LEU A 148 6.38 -6.76 -13.65
CA LEU A 148 6.14 -5.55 -12.87
C LEU A 148 4.76 -5.62 -12.20
N GLU A 149 3.73 -6.07 -12.94
CA GLU A 149 2.36 -6.27 -12.42
C GLU A 149 2.35 -7.15 -11.16
N ARG A 150 3.01 -8.32 -11.17
CA ARG A 150 3.02 -9.24 -10.01
C ARG A 150 3.69 -8.70 -8.74
N THR A 151 4.79 -7.96 -8.86
CA THR A 151 5.45 -7.34 -7.69
C THR A 151 4.59 -6.21 -7.12
N PHE A 152 3.90 -5.45 -7.98
CA PHE A 152 2.90 -4.49 -7.50
C PHE A 152 1.74 -5.19 -6.80
N ASP A 153 1.27 -6.33 -7.32
CA ASP A 153 0.16 -7.09 -6.72
C ASP A 153 0.49 -7.60 -5.31
N ALA A 154 1.68 -8.20 -5.09
CA ALA A 154 2.06 -8.69 -3.75
C ALA A 154 2.15 -7.56 -2.72
N GLY A 155 2.70 -6.40 -3.10
CA GLY A 155 2.73 -5.23 -2.23
C GLY A 155 1.34 -4.67 -1.95
N THR A 156 0.45 -4.66 -2.93
CA THR A 156 -0.96 -4.24 -2.75
C THR A 156 -1.71 -5.16 -1.80
N TYR A 157 -1.61 -6.48 -1.95
CA TYR A 157 -2.27 -7.41 -1.04
C TYR A 157 -1.63 -7.41 0.36
N ALA A 158 -0.32 -7.21 0.47
CA ALA A 158 0.35 -7.03 1.77
C ALA A 158 -0.19 -5.79 2.48
N HIS A 159 -0.34 -4.68 1.76
CA HIS A 159 -0.87 -3.42 2.29
C HIS A 159 -2.31 -3.58 2.80
N GLU A 160 -3.19 -4.20 2.01
CA GLU A 160 -4.56 -4.51 2.43
C GLU A 160 -4.59 -5.46 3.65
N LEU A 161 -3.77 -6.51 3.68
CA LEU A 161 -3.67 -7.42 4.83
C LEU A 161 -3.16 -6.72 6.10
N ILE A 162 -2.23 -5.77 5.95
CA ILE A 162 -1.67 -5.04 7.10
C ILE A 162 -2.71 -4.07 7.68
N LEU A 163 -3.48 -3.40 6.83
CA LEU A 163 -4.32 -2.25 7.22
C LEU A 163 -5.82 -2.58 7.37
N GLU A 164 -6.36 -3.42 6.49
CA GLU A 164 -7.79 -3.78 6.42
C GLU A 164 -8.04 -5.30 6.34
N PRO A 165 -7.47 -6.12 7.24
CA PRO A 165 -7.53 -7.58 7.13
C PRO A 165 -8.93 -8.20 7.24
N GLN A 166 -9.87 -7.48 7.85
CA GLN A 166 -11.23 -7.96 8.14
C GLN A 166 -12.06 -8.35 6.90
N GLY A 167 -11.68 -7.89 5.69
CA GLY A 167 -12.37 -8.24 4.44
C GLY A 167 -11.52 -9.05 3.45
N PHE A 168 -10.24 -9.26 3.74
CA PHE A 168 -9.30 -9.83 2.75
C PHE A 168 -9.72 -11.22 2.28
N TYR A 169 -10.06 -12.11 3.21
CA TYR A 169 -10.44 -13.49 2.89
C TYR A 169 -11.86 -13.61 2.33
N ASP A 170 -12.67 -12.56 2.41
CA ASP A 170 -13.99 -12.51 1.76
C ASP A 170 -13.86 -12.16 0.28
N HIS A 171 -12.85 -11.38 -0.10
CA HIS A 171 -12.60 -10.95 -1.47
C HIS A 171 -11.64 -11.87 -2.22
N TYR A 172 -10.72 -12.55 -1.53
CA TYR A 172 -9.64 -13.29 -2.15
C TYR A 172 -9.52 -14.73 -1.69
N TYR A 173 -8.93 -15.56 -2.53
CA TYR A 173 -8.48 -16.90 -2.16
C TYR A 173 -7.14 -17.21 -2.81
N ARG A 174 -6.35 -18.07 -2.17
CA ARG A 174 -5.12 -18.61 -2.73
C ARG A 174 -5.45 -19.62 -3.84
N GLU A 175 -4.93 -19.41 -5.03
CA GLU A 175 -5.05 -20.40 -6.10
C GLU A 175 -4.31 -21.70 -5.74
N LEU A 176 -4.68 -22.79 -6.41
CA LEU A 176 -3.99 -24.07 -6.26
C LEU A 176 -2.62 -24.02 -6.95
N SER A 177 -1.57 -24.49 -6.28
CA SER A 177 -0.20 -24.56 -6.82
C SER A 177 0.14 -25.96 -7.32
N GLN A 178 0.49 -26.11 -8.60
CA GLN A 178 0.97 -27.40 -9.13
C GLN A 178 2.27 -27.85 -8.47
N ALA A 179 3.15 -26.90 -8.13
CA ALA A 179 4.44 -27.21 -7.51
C ALA A 179 4.28 -27.83 -6.10
N GLU A 180 3.19 -27.49 -5.40
CA GLU A 180 2.86 -28.02 -4.08
C GLU A 180 1.99 -29.28 -4.13
N ASN A 181 1.41 -29.59 -5.30
CA ASN A 181 0.62 -30.79 -5.55
C ASN A 181 1.25 -31.61 -6.71
N PRO A 182 2.54 -32.02 -6.57
CA PRO A 182 3.28 -32.71 -7.64
C PRO A 182 2.68 -34.06 -8.03
N GLU A 183 1.85 -34.65 -7.17
CA GLU A 183 1.12 -35.89 -7.43
C GLU A 183 -0.07 -35.72 -8.39
N LEU A 184 -0.57 -34.49 -8.58
CA LEU A 184 -1.65 -34.21 -9.52
C LEU A 184 -1.10 -34.10 -10.94
N LEU A 185 -1.67 -34.88 -11.86
CA LEU A 185 -1.26 -34.94 -13.25
C LEU A 185 -1.68 -33.65 -13.98
N SER A 186 -0.77 -33.08 -14.75
CA SER A 186 -1.01 -31.80 -15.44
C SER A 186 -0.42 -31.72 -16.85
N THR A 187 0.57 -32.55 -17.18
CA THR A 187 1.18 -32.53 -18.50
C THR A 187 0.37 -33.36 -19.49
N LEU A 188 0.50 -33.04 -20.77
CA LEU A 188 -0.17 -33.80 -21.84
C LEU A 188 0.28 -35.27 -21.85
N GLU A 189 1.57 -35.53 -21.59
CA GLU A 189 2.13 -36.89 -21.61
C GLU A 189 1.66 -37.74 -20.41
N GLU A 190 1.54 -37.15 -19.22
CA GLU A 190 0.94 -37.82 -18.06
C GLU A 190 -0.51 -38.23 -18.33
N LEU A 191 -1.31 -37.32 -18.91
CA LEU A 191 -2.71 -37.58 -19.23
C LEU A 191 -2.85 -38.63 -20.35
N LYS A 192 -1.95 -38.64 -21.34
CA LYS A 192 -1.89 -39.71 -22.34
C LYS A 192 -1.52 -41.05 -21.72
N SER A 193 -0.54 -41.08 -20.80
CA SER A 193 -0.17 -42.30 -20.09
C SER A 193 -1.36 -42.85 -19.30
N LEU A 194 -2.04 -41.98 -18.54
CA LEU A 194 -3.22 -42.37 -17.78
C LEU A 194 -4.35 -42.88 -18.69
N CYS A 195 -4.58 -42.24 -19.84
CA CYS A 195 -5.52 -42.75 -20.84
C CYS A 195 -5.12 -44.15 -21.33
N LYS A 196 -3.85 -44.34 -21.69
CA LYS A 196 -3.32 -45.62 -22.20
C LYS A 196 -3.49 -46.74 -21.17
N ASP A 197 -3.14 -46.48 -19.91
CA ASP A 197 -3.21 -47.44 -18.81
C ASP A 197 -4.64 -47.88 -18.52
N ASN A 198 -5.63 -47.06 -18.90
CA ASN A 198 -7.06 -47.34 -18.77
C ASN A 198 -7.74 -47.71 -20.11
N ASN A 199 -6.97 -48.10 -21.12
CA ASN A 199 -7.45 -48.51 -22.44
C ASN A 199 -8.28 -47.44 -23.20
N LEU A 200 -7.97 -46.15 -22.97
CA LEU A 200 -8.61 -45.01 -23.61
C LEU A 200 -7.75 -44.46 -24.76
N LYS A 201 -8.40 -43.77 -25.71
CA LYS A 201 -7.72 -43.11 -26.83
C LYS A 201 -6.81 -41.99 -26.31
N VAL A 202 -5.57 -41.92 -26.82
CA VAL A 202 -4.54 -40.95 -26.39
C VAL A 202 -4.40 -39.73 -27.31
N SER A 203 -5.20 -39.64 -28.38
CA SER A 203 -5.19 -38.50 -29.29
C SER A 203 -6.07 -37.36 -28.76
N GLY A 204 -5.63 -36.12 -28.94
CA GLY A 204 -6.43 -34.92 -28.67
C GLY A 204 -5.64 -33.83 -27.95
N THR A 205 -6.32 -32.71 -27.69
CA THR A 205 -5.83 -31.66 -26.80
C THR A 205 -5.89 -32.13 -25.34
N LYS A 206 -5.23 -31.39 -24.45
CA LYS A 206 -5.25 -31.65 -23.00
C LYS A 206 -6.69 -31.81 -22.47
N GLN A 207 -7.57 -30.86 -22.80
CA GLN A 207 -8.97 -30.89 -22.38
C GLN A 207 -9.70 -32.15 -22.86
N VAL A 208 -9.50 -32.54 -24.13
CA VAL A 208 -10.13 -33.75 -24.69
C VAL A 208 -9.70 -35.04 -23.97
N LEU A 209 -8.45 -35.10 -23.48
CA LEU A 209 -8.00 -36.25 -22.68
C LEU A 209 -8.64 -36.24 -21.29
N ILE A 210 -8.74 -35.06 -20.66
CA ILE A 210 -9.38 -34.88 -19.35
C ILE A 210 -10.85 -35.30 -19.43
N ASP A 211 -11.60 -34.77 -20.39
CA ASP A 211 -13.04 -35.08 -20.56
C ASP A 211 -13.25 -36.59 -20.73
N ARG A 212 -12.40 -37.24 -21.55
CA ARG A 212 -12.46 -38.70 -21.77
C ARG A 212 -12.18 -39.50 -20.50
N LEU A 213 -11.22 -39.06 -19.68
CA LEU A 213 -10.93 -39.70 -18.40
C LEU A 213 -12.12 -39.56 -17.45
N LEU A 214 -12.70 -38.35 -17.33
CA LEU A 214 -13.85 -38.09 -16.47
C LEU A 214 -15.12 -38.83 -16.92
N GLU A 215 -15.34 -39.00 -18.23
CA GLU A 215 -16.42 -39.82 -18.78
C GLU A 215 -16.26 -41.31 -18.45
N ALA A 216 -15.03 -41.81 -18.45
CA ALA A 216 -14.74 -43.21 -18.13
C ALA A 216 -14.88 -43.51 -16.63
N ASP A 217 -14.35 -42.62 -15.77
CA ASP A 217 -14.50 -42.68 -14.32
C ASP A 217 -14.33 -41.27 -13.71
N PRO A 218 -15.38 -40.69 -13.12
CA PRO A 218 -15.31 -39.37 -12.48
C PRO A 218 -14.24 -39.25 -11.39
N THR A 219 -13.82 -40.36 -10.76
CA THR A 219 -12.80 -40.33 -9.69
C THR A 219 -11.42 -39.93 -10.20
N PHE A 220 -11.14 -40.01 -11.51
CA PHE A 220 -9.92 -39.45 -12.10
C PHE A 220 -9.81 -37.95 -11.87
N GLY A 221 -10.92 -37.24 -11.66
CA GLY A 221 -10.90 -35.81 -11.34
C GLY A 221 -10.04 -35.47 -10.12
N ASN A 222 -9.96 -36.36 -9.14
CA ASN A 222 -9.14 -36.17 -7.93
C ASN A 222 -7.63 -36.32 -8.18
N ARG A 223 -7.23 -36.73 -9.39
CA ARG A 223 -5.83 -36.97 -9.78
C ARG A 223 -5.33 -36.00 -10.84
N ILE A 224 -6.22 -35.15 -11.38
CA ILE A 224 -5.91 -34.25 -12.49
C ILE A 224 -5.92 -32.82 -11.96
N PHE A 225 -4.79 -32.12 -12.07
CA PHE A 225 -4.62 -30.79 -11.51
C PHE A 225 -5.65 -29.79 -12.01
N ASP A 226 -5.92 -29.75 -13.32
CA ASP A 226 -6.86 -28.79 -13.90
C ASP A 226 -8.29 -28.99 -13.37
N VAL A 227 -8.66 -30.23 -13.03
CA VAL A 227 -9.97 -30.55 -12.45
C VAL A 227 -10.02 -30.13 -10.99
N VAL A 228 -9.00 -30.46 -10.19
CA VAL A 228 -8.91 -30.05 -8.78
C VAL A 228 -8.83 -28.52 -8.65
N LYS A 229 -8.06 -27.87 -9.53
CA LYS A 229 -7.99 -26.40 -9.61
C LYS A 229 -9.36 -25.81 -9.88
N LYS A 230 -10.07 -26.32 -10.89
CA LYS A 230 -11.43 -25.86 -11.22
C LYS A 230 -12.39 -26.04 -10.04
N GLN A 231 -12.35 -27.16 -9.35
CA GLN A 231 -13.16 -27.40 -8.14
C GLN A 231 -12.83 -26.41 -7.01
N ASN A 232 -11.55 -26.08 -6.81
CA ASN A 232 -11.14 -25.06 -5.85
C ASN A 232 -11.64 -23.66 -6.24
N ASP A 233 -11.57 -23.31 -7.52
CA ASP A 233 -12.07 -22.03 -8.03
C ASP A 233 -13.60 -21.94 -7.89
N GLU A 234 -14.33 -23.02 -8.18
CA GLU A 234 -15.80 -23.12 -7.99
C GLU A 234 -16.19 -23.02 -6.51
N LYS A 235 -15.44 -23.65 -5.60
CA LYS A 235 -15.66 -23.54 -4.15
C LYS A 235 -15.48 -22.11 -3.63
N ASN A 236 -14.64 -21.32 -4.29
CA ASN A 236 -14.37 -19.92 -3.97
C ASN A 236 -15.05 -18.96 -4.96
N ALA A 237 -16.13 -19.39 -5.63
CA ALA A 237 -16.86 -18.54 -6.56
C ALA A 237 -17.28 -17.21 -5.91
N GLY A 238 -17.08 -16.12 -6.63
CA GLY A 238 -17.31 -14.75 -6.13
C GLY A 238 -16.07 -14.09 -5.51
N LYS A 239 -15.00 -14.84 -5.25
CA LYS A 239 -13.70 -14.32 -4.82
C LYS A 239 -12.72 -14.23 -5.99
N LYS A 240 -11.72 -13.35 -5.88
CA LYS A 240 -10.61 -13.25 -6.83
C LYS A 240 -9.47 -14.18 -6.42
N GLY A 241 -9.05 -15.05 -7.33
CA GLY A 241 -7.88 -15.91 -7.16
C GLY A 241 -6.59 -15.10 -7.17
N ILE A 242 -5.70 -15.41 -6.22
CA ILE A 242 -4.35 -14.84 -6.14
C ILE A 242 -3.34 -15.96 -6.38
N ASP A 243 -2.36 -15.69 -7.24
CA ASP A 243 -1.23 -16.58 -7.49
C ASP A 243 -0.60 -17.03 -6.14
N PRO A 244 -0.28 -18.32 -5.97
CA PRO A 244 0.23 -18.85 -4.70
C PRO A 244 1.43 -18.08 -4.14
N VAL A 245 2.37 -17.67 -4.99
CA VAL A 245 3.58 -16.95 -4.57
C VAL A 245 3.21 -15.56 -4.09
N VAL A 246 2.36 -14.85 -4.85
CA VAL A 246 1.88 -13.52 -4.49
C VAL A 246 1.09 -13.53 -3.18
N TRP A 247 0.24 -14.54 -2.99
CA TRP A 247 -0.51 -14.74 -1.74
C TRP A 247 0.44 -14.95 -0.56
N ASP A 248 1.39 -15.87 -0.71
CA ASP A 248 2.34 -16.20 0.37
C ASP A 248 3.24 -15.01 0.70
N ASP A 249 3.73 -14.27 -0.30
CA ASP A 249 4.52 -13.05 -0.13
C ASP A 249 3.76 -11.96 0.65
N ALA A 250 2.47 -11.78 0.37
CA ALA A 250 1.62 -10.83 1.08
C ALA A 250 1.46 -11.21 2.56
N HIS A 251 1.26 -12.50 2.85
CA HIS A 251 1.14 -13.03 4.22
C HIS A 251 2.48 -12.96 4.98
N ARG A 252 3.60 -13.32 4.34
CA ARG A 252 4.94 -13.18 4.91
C ARG A 252 5.26 -11.73 5.25
N SER A 253 4.89 -10.80 4.37
CA SER A 253 5.04 -9.35 4.60
C SER A 253 4.22 -8.87 5.80
N CYS A 254 2.93 -9.23 5.86
CA CYS A 254 2.07 -8.90 6.99
C CYS A 254 2.63 -9.48 8.31
N HIS A 255 3.10 -10.72 8.28
CA HIS A 255 3.73 -11.35 9.44
C HIS A 255 5.01 -10.62 9.89
N ALA A 256 5.88 -10.24 8.96
CA ALA A 256 7.10 -9.50 9.27
C ALA A 256 6.80 -8.17 9.96
N VAL A 257 5.76 -7.45 9.48
CA VAL A 257 5.28 -6.20 10.09
C VAL A 257 4.75 -6.43 11.50
N ARG A 258 3.83 -7.39 11.67
CA ARG A 258 3.21 -7.70 12.98
C ARG A 258 4.20 -8.28 13.99
N LYS A 259 5.30 -8.88 13.52
CA LYS A 259 6.40 -9.35 14.38
C LYS A 259 7.31 -8.22 14.88
N ASN A 260 7.41 -7.11 14.13
CA ASN A 260 8.22 -5.97 14.57
C ASN A 260 7.44 -5.21 15.66
N GLU A 261 7.95 -5.22 16.90
CA GLU A 261 7.26 -4.67 18.07
C GLU A 261 6.85 -3.20 17.89
N TRP A 262 7.69 -2.40 17.25
CA TRP A 262 7.41 -0.98 17.04
C TRP A 262 6.39 -0.76 15.92
N ALA A 263 6.52 -1.48 14.80
CA ALA A 263 5.56 -1.42 13.70
C ALA A 263 4.16 -1.90 14.14
N ASP A 264 4.08 -3.03 14.86
CA ASP A 264 2.80 -3.55 15.37
C ASP A 264 2.14 -2.56 16.33
N LYS A 265 2.93 -1.95 17.23
CA LYS A 265 2.43 -0.91 18.14
C LYS A 265 1.87 0.29 17.38
N LEU A 266 2.59 0.78 16.36
CA LEU A 266 2.14 1.91 15.53
C LEU A 266 0.84 1.61 14.79
N LEU A 267 0.62 0.36 14.39
CA LEU A 267 -0.52 -0.11 13.60
C LEU A 267 -1.58 -0.86 14.42
N SER A 268 -1.64 -0.61 15.74
CA SER A 268 -2.58 -1.30 16.64
C SER A 268 -3.76 -0.44 17.06
N ASP A 269 -3.60 0.89 17.14
CA ASP A 269 -4.62 1.79 17.65
C ASP A 269 -4.89 3.01 16.76
N GLY A 270 -5.72 2.82 15.73
CA GLY A 270 -5.96 3.83 14.71
C GLY A 270 -6.98 3.41 13.66
N ILE A 271 -6.95 4.16 12.56
CA ILE A 271 -7.90 4.09 11.46
C ILE A 271 -7.11 3.97 10.16
N ALA A 272 -7.45 2.98 9.35
CA ALA A 272 -6.85 2.77 8.03
C ALA A 272 -7.55 3.61 6.94
N GLU A 273 -6.83 3.87 5.85
CA GLU A 273 -7.34 4.44 4.59
C GLU A 273 -8.14 5.77 4.73
N LEU A 274 -7.80 6.58 5.73
CA LEU A 274 -8.51 7.82 6.04
C LEU A 274 -8.17 8.92 5.03
N SER A 275 -9.16 9.38 4.28
CA SER A 275 -8.98 10.39 3.23
C SER A 275 -9.19 11.80 3.79
N VAL A 276 -8.29 12.73 3.48
CA VAL A 276 -8.38 14.13 3.89
C VAL A 276 -8.33 15.04 2.69
N ILE A 277 -9.27 15.98 2.63
CA ILE A 277 -9.36 17.02 1.63
C ILE A 277 -9.25 18.36 2.34
N ALA A 278 -8.32 19.22 1.90
CA ALA A 278 -8.15 20.54 2.48
C ALA A 278 -7.87 21.58 1.39
N ARG A 279 -8.24 22.83 1.64
CA ARG A 279 -7.88 23.95 0.76
C ARG A 279 -6.49 24.45 1.13
N CYS A 280 -5.59 24.51 0.15
CA CYS A 280 -4.27 25.11 0.33
C CYS A 280 -4.43 26.62 0.59
N PRO A 281 -3.93 27.16 1.72
CA PRO A 281 -4.05 28.58 2.02
C PRO A 281 -3.21 29.47 1.11
N GLU A 282 -2.12 28.95 0.53
CA GLU A 282 -1.22 29.72 -0.33
C GLU A 282 -1.69 29.79 -1.79
N THR A 283 -2.19 28.67 -2.33
CA THR A 283 -2.54 28.58 -3.76
C THR A 283 -4.04 28.55 -4.02
N GLY A 284 -4.87 28.42 -2.97
CA GLY A 284 -6.32 28.25 -3.09
C GLY A 284 -6.77 26.90 -3.69
N ARG A 285 -5.84 26.07 -4.18
CA ARG A 285 -6.14 24.75 -4.78
C ARG A 285 -6.54 23.74 -3.70
N MET A 286 -7.38 22.79 -4.09
CA MET A 286 -7.72 21.65 -3.23
C MET A 286 -6.56 20.67 -3.18
N LEU A 287 -6.23 20.21 -1.99
CA LEU A 287 -5.24 19.18 -1.69
C LEU A 287 -5.96 17.93 -1.21
N LYS A 288 -5.43 16.76 -1.56
CA LYS A 288 -5.90 15.47 -1.05
C LYS A 288 -4.76 14.58 -0.59
N VAL A 289 -4.95 13.93 0.55
CA VAL A 289 -4.09 12.87 1.06
C VAL A 289 -4.95 11.72 1.57
N ARG A 290 -4.42 10.51 1.58
CA ARG A 290 -5.04 9.36 2.22
C ARG A 290 -4.00 8.69 3.09
N PHE A 291 -4.24 8.68 4.39
CA PHE A 291 -3.39 8.00 5.35
C PHE A 291 -3.59 6.50 5.22
N ASP A 292 -2.50 5.76 5.05
CA ASP A 292 -2.52 4.30 5.18
C ASP A 292 -3.02 3.93 6.59
N TRP A 293 -2.48 4.61 7.60
CA TRP A 293 -2.92 4.51 8.98
C TRP A 293 -2.80 5.85 9.70
N LEU A 294 -3.78 6.17 10.54
CA LEU A 294 -3.76 7.31 11.43
C LEU A 294 -4.18 6.87 12.83
N SER A 295 -3.30 7.00 13.82
CA SER A 295 -3.67 6.71 15.20
C SER A 295 -4.77 7.67 15.68
N TYR A 296 -5.58 7.26 16.66
CA TYR A 296 -6.62 8.12 17.23
C TYR A 296 -6.05 9.43 17.82
N ASN A 297 -4.78 9.41 18.24
CA ASN A 297 -4.04 10.57 18.73
C ASN A 297 -3.35 11.39 17.62
N GLY A 298 -3.58 11.07 16.34
CA GLY A 298 -3.11 11.85 15.21
C GLY A 298 -1.71 11.51 14.71
N VAL A 299 -1.11 10.37 15.08
CA VAL A 299 0.18 9.94 14.52
C VAL A 299 -0.07 9.21 13.20
N PRO A 300 0.35 9.77 12.04
CA PRO A 300 0.21 9.10 10.76
C PRO A 300 1.30 8.05 10.58
N VAL A 301 0.97 6.95 9.91
CA VAL A 301 1.92 5.89 9.56
C VAL A 301 1.66 5.50 8.11
N ASP A 302 2.74 5.32 7.35
CA ASP A 302 2.68 4.94 5.94
C ASP A 302 3.40 3.60 5.76
N VAL A 303 2.71 2.64 5.12
CA VAL A 303 3.21 1.29 4.91
C VAL A 303 3.81 1.19 3.51
N LYS A 304 5.00 0.61 3.42
CA LYS A 304 5.72 0.49 2.15
C LYS A 304 6.31 -0.89 1.98
N THR A 305 6.04 -1.52 0.84
CA THR A 305 6.93 -2.58 0.37
C THR A 305 8.16 -1.98 -0.29
N SER A 306 9.33 -2.51 0.05
CA SER A 306 10.60 -2.04 -0.48
C SER A 306 11.42 -3.18 -1.07
N ARG A 307 12.30 -2.85 -2.03
CA ARG A 307 13.32 -3.77 -2.51
C ARG A 307 14.37 -4.06 -1.46
N THR A 308 14.61 -3.11 -0.57
CA THR A 308 15.49 -3.30 0.57
C THR A 308 15.06 -2.41 1.73
N VAL A 309 15.19 -2.93 2.95
CA VAL A 309 15.07 -2.15 4.19
C VAL A 309 16.41 -1.97 4.89
N ASN A 310 17.52 -2.16 4.17
CA ASN A 310 18.83 -1.75 4.69
C ASN A 310 18.88 -0.21 4.81
N PRO A 311 19.10 0.37 6.00
CA PRO A 311 19.04 1.81 6.21
C PRO A 311 19.96 2.62 5.28
N GLN A 312 21.17 2.11 4.99
CA GLN A 312 22.14 2.81 4.15
C GLN A 312 21.70 2.93 2.69
N LYS A 313 20.91 1.95 2.20
CA LYS A 313 20.37 1.95 0.83
C LYS A 313 19.00 2.63 0.77
N PHE A 314 18.21 2.46 1.83
CA PHE A 314 16.85 3.00 1.92
C PHE A 314 16.84 4.52 1.78
N ILE A 315 17.83 5.24 2.33
CA ILE A 315 17.93 6.70 2.22
C ILE A 315 17.93 7.19 0.76
N TYR A 316 18.68 6.52 -0.13
CA TYR A 316 18.70 6.90 -1.54
C TYR A 316 17.35 6.66 -2.22
N GLN A 317 16.73 5.52 -1.95
CA GLN A 317 15.39 5.22 -2.46
C GLN A 317 14.34 6.20 -1.91
N PHE A 318 14.43 6.55 -0.63
CA PHE A 318 13.57 7.51 0.05
C PHE A 318 13.61 8.88 -0.63
N ALA A 319 14.82 9.37 -0.91
CA ALA A 319 15.04 10.62 -1.62
C ALA A 319 14.60 10.55 -3.10
N ASP A 320 14.90 9.46 -3.81
CA ASP A 320 14.50 9.28 -5.21
C ASP A 320 12.98 9.28 -5.38
N LEU A 321 12.29 8.55 -4.49
CA LEU A 321 10.83 8.45 -4.47
C LEU A 321 10.14 9.63 -3.79
N LYS A 322 10.90 10.61 -3.31
CA LYS A 322 10.39 11.86 -2.69
C LYS A 322 9.45 11.59 -1.50
N TYR A 323 9.79 10.60 -0.68
CA TYR A 323 9.01 10.25 0.52
C TYR A 323 9.09 11.33 1.60
N ASP A 324 10.17 12.12 1.61
CA ASP A 324 10.33 13.33 2.40
C ASP A 324 9.18 14.32 2.16
N VAL A 325 8.90 14.64 0.90
CA VAL A 325 7.83 15.57 0.51
C VAL A 325 6.45 14.96 0.73
N GLN A 326 6.31 13.64 0.55
CA GLN A 326 5.08 12.94 0.90
C GLN A 326 4.74 13.07 2.38
N ALA A 327 5.70 12.77 3.27
CA ALA A 327 5.54 12.90 4.71
C ALA A 327 5.14 14.33 5.09
N TYR A 328 5.84 15.34 4.54
CA TYR A 328 5.49 16.74 4.80
C TYR A 328 4.07 17.08 4.36
N MET A 329 3.70 16.74 3.12
CA MET A 329 2.39 17.06 2.57
C MET A 329 1.26 16.40 3.37
N TYR A 330 1.42 15.14 3.76
CA TYR A 330 0.43 14.43 4.58
C TYR A 330 0.22 15.12 5.92
N SER A 331 1.31 15.42 6.63
CA SER A 331 1.23 16.11 7.92
C SER A 331 0.68 17.54 7.78
N PHE A 332 1.01 18.25 6.70
CA PHE A 332 0.47 19.58 6.40
C PHE A 332 -1.05 19.55 6.13
N VAL A 333 -1.50 18.70 5.21
CA VAL A 333 -2.91 18.57 4.84
C VAL A 333 -3.76 18.08 6.01
N GLY A 334 -3.27 17.11 6.79
CA GLY A 334 -3.96 16.65 7.99
C GLY A 334 -4.13 17.75 9.03
N ARG A 335 -3.10 18.57 9.26
CA ARG A 335 -3.19 19.74 10.16
C ARG A 335 -4.15 20.80 9.65
N LEU A 336 -4.19 21.07 8.35
CA LEU A 336 -5.18 21.98 7.76
C LEU A 336 -6.62 21.52 8.01
N ALA A 337 -6.84 20.21 8.09
CA ALA A 337 -8.14 19.63 8.42
C ALA A 337 -8.42 19.50 9.93
N GLY A 338 -7.51 19.97 10.79
CA GLY A 338 -7.68 19.97 12.25
C GLY A 338 -7.19 18.70 12.96
N ILE A 339 -6.51 17.79 12.27
CA ILE A 339 -5.90 16.61 12.90
C ILE A 339 -4.67 17.07 13.71
N PRO A 340 -4.51 16.65 14.98
CA PRO A 340 -3.40 17.07 15.84
C PRO A 340 -2.09 16.32 15.52
N ILE A 341 -1.66 16.34 14.26
CA ILE A 341 -0.47 15.60 13.81
C ILE A 341 0.79 16.20 14.46
N PRO A 342 1.60 15.41 15.18
CA PRO A 342 2.84 15.89 15.77
C PRO A 342 3.78 16.50 14.73
N ARG A 343 4.61 17.45 15.17
CA ARG A 343 5.59 18.08 14.30
C ARG A 343 6.66 17.06 13.94
N CYS A 344 7.07 17.05 12.67
CA CYS A 344 8.15 16.22 12.14
C CYS A 344 8.00 14.68 12.34
N THR A 345 6.83 14.19 12.75
CA THR A 345 6.58 12.76 12.95
C THR A 345 5.76 12.19 11.78
N PHE A 346 6.35 11.23 11.07
CA PHE A 346 5.69 10.46 10.02
C PHE A 346 6.47 9.13 9.80
N PRO A 347 6.22 8.09 10.61
CA PRO A 347 6.89 6.80 10.46
C PRO A 347 6.50 6.08 9.18
N PHE A 348 7.51 5.51 8.52
CA PHE A 348 7.36 4.60 7.39
C PHE A 348 7.62 3.18 7.87
N VAL A 349 6.56 2.37 7.95
CA VAL A 349 6.68 0.92 8.19
C VAL A 349 7.01 0.26 6.87
N SER A 350 8.27 -0.13 6.70
CA SER A 350 8.77 -0.66 5.44
C SER A 350 9.08 -2.14 5.54
N VAL A 351 8.62 -2.91 4.56
CA VAL A 351 8.82 -4.36 4.49
C VAL A 351 9.53 -4.78 3.20
N GLU A 352 10.62 -5.49 3.36
CA GLU A 352 11.27 -6.29 2.31
C GLU A 352 10.65 -7.69 2.35
N TYR A 353 10.38 -8.29 1.19
CA TYR A 353 9.82 -9.65 1.10
C TYR A 353 10.38 -10.48 -0.07
N ASN A 354 10.91 -9.83 -1.12
CA ASN A 354 11.43 -10.51 -2.30
C ASN A 354 12.66 -11.37 -1.98
N GLU A 355 13.60 -10.84 -1.20
CA GLU A 355 14.86 -11.53 -0.87
C GLU A 355 14.92 -11.97 0.61
N ALA A 356 14.20 -11.27 1.50
CA ALA A 356 14.12 -11.58 2.93
C ALA A 356 12.86 -10.95 3.53
N ASP A 357 12.29 -11.56 4.58
CA ASP A 357 11.14 -11.04 5.34
C ASP A 357 11.60 -10.12 6.47
N ILE A 358 11.88 -8.86 6.13
CA ILE A 358 12.43 -7.88 7.07
C ILE A 358 11.50 -6.67 7.12
N CYS A 359 11.07 -6.31 8.33
CA CYS A 359 10.33 -5.08 8.60
C CYS A 359 11.20 -4.12 9.41
N GLU A 360 11.34 -2.90 8.92
CA GLU A 360 11.98 -1.79 9.62
C GLU A 360 11.06 -0.57 9.64
N VAL A 361 11.20 0.25 10.68
CA VAL A 361 10.46 1.51 10.80
C VAL A 361 11.44 2.66 10.61
N PHE A 362 11.15 3.53 9.66
CA PHE A 362 11.99 4.69 9.35
C PHE A 362 11.28 5.99 9.69
N GLU A 363 12.01 6.90 10.31
CA GLU A 363 11.56 8.27 10.55
C GLU A 363 12.60 9.24 9.98
N MET A 364 12.12 10.37 9.47
CA MET A 364 12.96 11.43 8.95
C MET A 364 13.41 12.36 10.08
N SER A 365 14.62 12.90 9.99
CA SER A 365 15.08 13.89 10.95
C SER A 365 14.22 15.15 10.90
N ASP A 366 14.08 15.85 12.02
CA ASP A 366 13.38 17.14 12.09
C ASP A 366 13.89 18.15 11.06
N GLU A 367 15.20 18.15 10.80
CA GLU A 367 15.83 19.07 9.86
C GLU A 367 15.44 18.74 8.42
N ASP A 368 15.56 17.48 8.02
CA ASP A 368 15.14 17.05 6.70
C ASP A 368 13.62 17.25 6.50
N PHE A 369 12.82 17.11 7.55
CA PHE A 369 11.38 17.39 7.50
C PHE A 369 11.09 18.87 7.22
N ARG A 370 11.86 19.80 7.80
CA ARG A 370 11.73 21.24 7.49
C ARG A 370 12.19 21.57 6.07
N ILE A 371 13.27 20.93 5.60
CA ILE A 371 13.74 21.05 4.21
C ILE A 371 12.67 20.54 3.24
N ALA A 372 12.07 19.39 3.52
CA ALA A 372 10.97 18.83 2.75
C ALA A 372 9.79 19.80 2.65
N GLY A 373 9.47 20.51 3.73
CA GLY A 373 8.48 21.58 3.74
C GLY A 373 8.82 22.73 2.81
N THR A 374 10.05 23.24 2.89
CA THR A 374 10.52 24.29 1.97
C THR A 374 10.43 23.83 0.51
N ASN A 375 10.81 22.60 0.22
CA ASN A 375 10.71 22.01 -1.11
C ASN A 375 9.26 21.85 -1.57
N TYR A 376 8.36 21.41 -0.69
CA TYR A 376 6.93 21.28 -0.96
C TYR A 376 6.30 22.63 -1.33
N HIS A 377 6.49 23.65 -0.50
CA HIS A 377 5.91 24.98 -0.71
C HIS A 377 6.44 25.64 -1.99
N ARG A 378 7.73 25.48 -2.30
CA ARG A 378 8.26 25.92 -3.60
C ARG A 378 7.60 25.18 -4.76
N ALA A 379 7.48 23.85 -4.66
CA ALA A 379 6.95 23.02 -5.73
C ALA A 379 5.45 23.22 -5.98
N ILE A 380 4.62 23.43 -4.94
CA ILE A 380 3.19 23.64 -5.11
C ILE A 380 2.89 24.98 -5.79
N ASN A 381 3.60 26.05 -5.43
CA ASN A 381 3.45 27.35 -6.08
C ASN A 381 3.87 27.27 -7.54
N GLU A 382 5.05 26.70 -7.79
CA GLU A 382 5.55 26.55 -9.16
C GLU A 382 4.67 25.64 -10.03
N LEU A 383 4.08 24.58 -9.44
CA LEU A 383 3.12 23.74 -10.14
C LEU A 383 1.89 24.53 -10.55
N VAL A 384 1.35 25.37 -9.66
CA VAL A 384 0.19 26.20 -9.98
C VAL A 384 0.53 27.22 -11.07
N ASP A 385 1.69 27.85 -11.01
CA ASP A 385 2.17 28.73 -12.09
C ASP A 385 2.28 27.98 -13.42
N CYS A 386 2.81 26.75 -13.44
CA CYS A 386 2.90 25.93 -14.66
C CYS A 386 1.51 25.57 -15.21
N ILE A 387 0.55 25.24 -14.33
CA ILE A 387 -0.84 24.96 -14.71
C ILE A 387 -1.49 26.20 -15.34
N GLU A 388 -1.27 27.37 -14.77
CA GLU A 388 -1.91 28.62 -15.20
C GLU A 388 -1.32 29.19 -16.50
N ASN A 389 -0.03 28.97 -16.72
CA ASN A 389 0.69 29.50 -17.88
C ASN A 389 0.95 28.46 -18.98
N ASP A 390 0.50 27.21 -18.80
CA ASP A 390 0.78 26.08 -19.70
C ASP A 390 2.28 25.90 -20.02
N ASP A 391 3.14 26.10 -19.00
CA ASP A 391 4.61 26.09 -19.13
C ASP A 391 5.22 24.83 -18.50
N TRP A 392 5.52 23.84 -19.34
CA TRP A 392 5.96 22.50 -18.92
C TRP A 392 7.40 22.19 -19.31
N TYR A 393 8.35 22.89 -18.68
CA TYR A 393 9.77 22.72 -18.97
C TYR A 393 10.36 21.40 -18.41
N GLY A 394 11.53 21.01 -18.92
CA GLY A 394 12.22 19.76 -18.52
C GLY A 394 12.99 19.89 -17.20
N TYR A 395 14.13 19.20 -17.07
CA TYR A 395 15.02 19.39 -15.90
C TYR A 395 15.61 20.80 -15.82
N THR A 396 15.70 21.49 -16.95
CA THR A 396 16.12 22.88 -17.06
C THR A 396 15.20 23.61 -18.03
N ARG A 397 15.24 24.95 -18.01
CA ARG A 397 14.57 25.79 -19.01
C ARG A 397 15.33 25.89 -20.35
N GLY A 398 16.46 25.19 -20.49
CA GLY A 398 17.07 24.90 -21.79
C GLY A 398 17.71 26.08 -22.54
N THR A 399 18.37 27.02 -21.85
CA THR A 399 19.04 28.15 -22.54
C THR A 399 20.45 27.82 -23.04
N ALA A 400 21.05 26.71 -22.59
CA ALA A 400 22.39 26.26 -22.98
C ALA A 400 22.57 24.75 -22.71
N SER A 401 23.66 24.17 -23.22
CA SER A 401 24.05 22.79 -22.93
C SER A 401 24.47 22.61 -21.46
N THR A 402 24.07 21.49 -20.86
CA THR A 402 24.60 21.06 -19.56
C THR A 402 25.88 20.27 -19.79
N ILE A 403 27.01 20.80 -19.32
CA ILE A 403 28.29 20.08 -19.36
C ILE A 403 28.23 18.97 -18.30
N ILE A 404 28.39 17.72 -18.74
CA ILE A 404 28.49 16.56 -17.84
C ILE A 404 29.97 16.18 -17.66
N THR A 405 30.39 15.99 -16.41
CA THR A 405 31.71 15.48 -16.08
C THR A 405 31.56 14.04 -15.63
N LEU A 406 32.15 13.11 -16.38
CA LEU A 406 32.19 11.71 -15.97
C LEU A 406 33.14 11.55 -14.76
N PRO A 407 32.85 10.63 -13.82
CA PRO A 407 33.83 10.25 -12.81
C PRO A 407 35.15 9.90 -13.48
N LYS A 408 36.29 10.18 -12.84
CA LYS A 408 37.62 9.84 -13.36
C LYS A 408 37.64 8.35 -13.72
N ARG A 409 37.45 8.03 -15.00
CA ARG A 409 37.71 6.70 -15.51
C ARG A 409 39.20 6.52 -15.31
N GLY A 410 39.61 5.50 -14.55
CA GLY A 410 41.00 5.09 -14.53
C GLY A 410 41.42 4.91 -15.99
N ARG A 411 42.23 5.85 -16.50
CA ARG A 411 42.94 5.63 -17.75
C ARG A 411 43.92 4.51 -17.38
N VAL A 412 43.66 3.32 -17.91
CA VAL A 412 44.63 2.22 -17.87
C VAL A 412 45.89 2.68 -18.58
#